data_AF-A0A520R2S0-F1
#
_entry.id   AF-A0A520R2S0-F1
#
_cell.length_a   1.000
_cell.length_b   1.000
_cell.length_c   1.000
_cell.angle_alpha   90.00
_cell.angle_beta   90.00
_cell.angle_gamma   90.00
#
_symmetry.space_group_name_H-M   'P 1'
#
loop_
_entity.id
_entity.type
_entity.pdbx_description
1 polymer ?
#
loop_
_entity_poly.entity_id
_entity_poly.type
_entity_poly.pdbx_seq_one_letter_code
_entity_poly.pdbx_strand_id
1 'polypeptide(L)'
;MLDSTPTSGATPRSRSASRPPGRWRRWCGRWRTPMDLPSDLIDLLAEFADEKVEYLLVGGLALALHGLPRFTKDADLWIRDEPENLGRATRALEAFGAPRTTVESLRSAAGLDVVWMGNPPARIDMMKAIPGGDFAQAWATREVVDVGEVAVCLVGRRELIRLKRASGRPQDLIDADRLERSSAD
;
A
#
# COMPACT_ATOMS: atom_id res chain seq x y z
N MET A 1 22.11 42.01 19.63
CA MET A 1 22.66 42.20 18.27
C MET A 1 23.63 41.04 18.07
N LEU A 2 23.31 40.07 17.20
CA LEU A 2 23.71 40.02 15.78
C LEU A 2 25.24 40.01 15.63
N ASP A 3 25.96 39.15 14.89
CA ASP A 3 25.62 37.99 14.02
C ASP A 3 26.94 37.19 13.77
N SER A 4 27.05 35.98 13.21
CA SER A 4 26.10 34.98 12.66
C SER A 4 26.76 33.56 12.62
N THR A 5 26.18 32.58 11.91
CA THR A 5 26.88 31.34 11.45
C THR A 5 27.27 31.42 9.96
N PRO A 6 27.96 30.41 9.41
CA PRO A 6 27.22 29.57 8.47
C PRO A 6 27.54 28.06 8.58
N THR A 7 26.50 27.24 8.76
CA THR A 7 26.58 25.79 8.60
C THR A 7 26.37 25.44 7.13
N SER A 8 27.32 24.71 6.52
CA SER A 8 27.24 24.31 5.11
C SER A 8 26.07 23.33 4.86
N GLY A 9 25.15 23.70 3.98
CA GLY A 9 24.01 22.87 3.58
C GLY A 9 24.38 21.84 2.53
N ALA A 10 24.32 20.55 2.87
CA ALA A 10 24.48 19.46 1.92
C ALA A 10 23.12 19.07 1.31
N THR A 11 22.89 19.44 0.06
CA THR A 11 21.70 19.00 -0.70
C THR A 11 21.86 17.54 -1.15
N PRO A 12 20.90 16.64 -0.90
CA PRO A 12 20.89 15.32 -1.53
C PRO A 12 20.69 15.48 -3.04
N ARG A 13 21.62 14.94 -3.83
CA ARG A 13 21.52 14.96 -5.30
C ARG A 13 20.39 14.04 -5.77
N SER A 14 19.57 14.53 -6.69
CA SER A 14 18.66 13.68 -7.45
C SER A 14 19.43 12.59 -8.20
N ARG A 15 19.07 11.33 -7.98
CA ARG A 15 19.54 10.21 -8.80
C ARG A 15 18.44 9.79 -9.76
N SER A 16 18.44 10.42 -10.93
CA SER A 16 17.89 9.81 -12.14
C SER A 16 18.70 8.54 -12.42
N ALA A 17 18.10 7.37 -12.16
CA ALA A 17 18.63 6.08 -12.55
C ALA A 17 17.60 5.39 -13.46
N SER A 18 17.91 5.30 -14.74
CA SER A 18 17.09 4.61 -15.73
C SER A 18 17.04 3.11 -15.43
N ARG A 19 15.95 2.62 -14.82
CA ARG A 19 15.69 1.18 -14.69
C ARG A 19 15.46 0.57 -16.07
N PRO A 20 16.06 -0.59 -16.41
CA PRO A 20 15.66 -1.34 -17.60
C PRO A 20 14.23 -1.89 -17.43
N PRO A 21 13.43 -2.02 -18.49
CA PRO A 21 12.03 -2.43 -18.36
C PRO A 21 11.90 -3.88 -17.86
N GLY A 22 11.38 -4.02 -16.63
CA GLY A 22 11.13 -5.29 -15.97
C GLY A 22 10.21 -6.21 -16.79
N ARG A 23 10.62 -7.47 -16.98
CA ARG A 23 10.08 -8.36 -18.01
C ARG A 23 8.79 -9.09 -17.58
N TRP A 24 7.82 -8.37 -17.00
CA TRP A 24 6.67 -8.95 -16.29
C TRP A 24 5.30 -8.78 -16.97
N ARG A 25 5.26 -8.70 -18.31
CA ARG A 25 4.00 -8.81 -19.07
C ARG A 25 3.49 -10.26 -19.15
N ARG A 26 2.95 -10.85 -18.06
CA ARG A 26 2.21 -12.15 -18.14
C ARG A 26 1.40 -12.62 -16.92
N TRP A 27 0.85 -11.73 -16.09
CA TRP A 27 -0.16 -12.14 -15.10
C TRP A 27 -1.39 -11.21 -15.12
N CYS A 28 -2.58 -11.82 -15.15
CA CYS A 28 -3.90 -11.23 -14.92
C CYS A 28 -4.51 -10.30 -16.00
N GLY A 29 -5.82 -10.07 -15.84
CA GLY A 29 -6.71 -9.47 -16.83
C GLY A 29 -6.68 -7.94 -16.84
N ARG A 30 -6.87 -7.36 -18.02
CA ARG A 30 -6.60 -5.94 -18.33
C ARG A 30 -7.67 -4.98 -17.80
N TRP A 31 -7.54 -4.55 -16.55
CA TRP A 31 -8.20 -3.36 -16.02
C TRP A 31 -7.20 -2.22 -15.90
N ARG A 32 -7.41 -1.14 -16.68
CA ARG A 32 -6.67 0.12 -16.56
C ARG A 32 -7.56 1.15 -15.88
N THR A 33 -7.27 1.49 -14.64
CA THR A 33 -7.96 2.58 -13.93
C THR A 33 -7.33 3.93 -14.29
N PRO A 34 -8.12 4.99 -14.56
CA PRO A 34 -7.63 6.34 -14.85
C PRO A 34 -7.26 7.10 -13.56
N MET A 35 -6.66 6.42 -12.60
CA MET A 35 -6.39 6.93 -11.26
C MET A 35 -4.88 6.91 -11.00
N ASP A 36 -4.30 8.10 -10.86
CA ASP A 36 -2.91 8.25 -10.47
C ASP A 36 -2.78 8.01 -8.96
N LEU A 37 -1.98 7.00 -8.60
CA LEU A 37 -1.54 6.80 -7.21
C LEU A 37 -0.32 7.69 -6.91
N PRO A 38 -0.04 8.02 -5.63
CA PRO A 38 1.18 8.74 -5.26
C PRO A 38 2.44 8.03 -5.80
N SER A 39 3.41 8.80 -6.30
CA SER A 39 4.68 8.27 -6.85
C SER A 39 5.36 7.32 -5.88
N ASP A 40 5.49 7.73 -4.63
CA ASP A 40 6.18 7.01 -3.57
C ASP A 40 5.51 5.66 -3.27
N LEU A 41 4.18 5.58 -3.47
CA LEU A 41 3.45 4.31 -3.39
C LEU A 41 3.75 3.44 -4.60
N ILE A 42 3.73 3.97 -5.82
CA ILE A 42 4.06 3.22 -7.04
C ILE A 42 5.50 2.66 -6.98
N ASP A 43 6.46 3.47 -6.55
CA ASP A 43 7.86 3.08 -6.40
C ASP A 43 8.02 1.98 -5.32
N LEU A 44 7.34 2.12 -4.17
CA LEU A 44 7.32 1.06 -3.14
C LEU A 44 6.68 -0.24 -3.65
N LEU A 45 5.57 -0.15 -4.39
CA LEU A 45 4.88 -1.31 -4.94
C LEU A 45 5.70 -2.00 -6.04
N ALA A 46 6.57 -1.27 -6.75
CA ALA A 46 7.55 -1.85 -7.66
C ALA A 46 8.61 -2.67 -6.92
N GLU A 47 9.18 -2.16 -5.81
CA GLU A 47 10.09 -2.95 -4.96
C GLU A 47 9.39 -4.16 -4.34
N PHE A 48 8.13 -4.02 -3.92
CA PHE A 48 7.33 -5.15 -3.42
C PHE A 48 7.11 -6.22 -4.50
N ALA A 49 6.96 -5.84 -5.77
CA ALA A 49 6.86 -6.77 -6.88
C ALA A 49 8.20 -7.47 -7.18
N ASP A 50 9.31 -6.73 -7.20
CA ASP A 50 10.65 -7.27 -7.44
C ASP A 50 11.07 -8.29 -6.34
N GLU A 51 10.77 -7.99 -5.06
CA GLU A 51 11.00 -8.89 -3.91
C GLU A 51 9.90 -9.94 -3.69
N LYS A 52 8.81 -9.92 -4.47
CA LYS A 52 7.66 -10.85 -4.38
C LYS A 52 7.00 -10.85 -2.99
N VAL A 53 6.76 -9.65 -2.45
CA VAL A 53 6.04 -9.43 -1.21
C VAL A 53 4.56 -9.79 -1.40
N GLU A 54 4.03 -10.60 -0.49
CA GLU A 54 2.60 -10.86 -0.36
C GLU A 54 1.98 -9.73 0.47
N TYR A 55 1.24 -8.85 -0.21
CA TYR A 55 0.55 -7.71 0.38
C TYR A 55 -0.81 -7.49 -0.30
N LEU A 56 -1.72 -6.79 0.37
CA LEU A 56 -2.98 -6.31 -0.22
C LEU A 56 -3.12 -4.81 0.02
N LEU A 57 -3.37 -4.05 -1.04
CA LEU A 57 -3.90 -2.69 -0.94
C LEU A 57 -5.33 -2.76 -0.43
N VAL A 58 -5.63 -2.08 0.68
CA VAL A 58 -6.94 -2.07 1.34
C VAL A 58 -7.47 -0.63 1.52
N GLY A 59 -8.45 -0.44 2.40
CA GLY A 59 -8.83 0.88 2.91
C GLY A 59 -9.40 1.84 1.87
N GLY A 60 -8.91 3.08 1.87
CA GLY A 60 -9.45 4.17 1.05
C GLY A 60 -9.14 4.06 -0.44
N LEU A 61 -7.91 3.71 -0.79
CA LEU A 61 -7.49 3.54 -2.18
C LEU A 61 -8.11 2.30 -2.81
N ALA A 62 -8.27 1.21 -2.05
CA ALA A 62 -8.97 0.02 -2.54
C ALA A 62 -10.43 0.32 -2.92
N LEU A 63 -11.15 1.07 -2.09
CA LEU A 63 -12.51 1.54 -2.40
C LEU A 63 -12.55 2.36 -3.70
N ALA A 64 -11.55 3.21 -3.90
CA ALA A 64 -11.45 4.07 -5.09
C ALA A 64 -11.19 3.25 -6.37
N LEU A 65 -10.31 2.24 -6.31
CA LEU A 65 -10.07 1.29 -7.41
C LEU A 65 -11.29 0.39 -7.69
N HIS A 66 -12.12 0.11 -6.68
CA HIS A 66 -13.44 -0.55 -6.80
C HIS A 66 -14.56 0.34 -7.38
N GLY A 67 -14.19 1.48 -7.99
CA GLY A 67 -15.10 2.40 -8.69
C GLY A 67 -15.82 3.40 -7.78
N LEU A 68 -15.49 3.45 -6.48
CA LEU A 68 -16.14 4.31 -5.49
C LEU A 68 -15.14 5.32 -4.89
N PRO A 69 -14.65 6.30 -5.68
CA PRO A 69 -13.66 7.25 -5.19
C PRO A 69 -14.10 7.93 -3.88
N ARG A 70 -13.15 8.01 -2.95
CA ARG A 70 -13.23 8.74 -1.68
C ARG A 70 -11.92 9.49 -1.52
N PHE A 71 -11.97 10.74 -1.05
CA PHE A 71 -10.76 11.44 -0.65
C PHE A 71 -10.12 10.72 0.54
N THR A 72 -8.92 10.18 0.35
CA THR A 72 -8.11 9.52 1.37
C THR A 72 -6.73 10.16 1.38
N LYS A 73 -6.04 10.10 2.52
CA LYS A 73 -4.80 10.86 2.78
C LYS A 73 -3.58 9.93 2.90
N ASP A 74 -3.81 8.66 2.67
CA ASP A 74 -3.13 7.51 3.21
C ASP A 74 -3.39 6.28 2.31
N ALA A 75 -2.36 5.45 2.15
CA ALA A 75 -2.41 4.19 1.45
C ALA A 75 -2.27 3.03 2.45
N ASP A 76 -3.32 2.24 2.62
CA ASP A 76 -3.33 1.12 3.55
C ASP A 76 -2.81 -0.17 2.88
N LEU A 77 -1.68 -0.70 3.35
CA LEU A 77 -1.07 -1.96 2.90
C LEU A 77 -1.13 -3.02 4.00
N TRP A 78 -1.90 -4.09 3.76
CA TRP A 78 -1.88 -5.28 4.61
C TRP A 78 -0.77 -6.22 4.14
N ILE A 79 0.22 -6.49 4.98
CA ILE A 79 1.37 -7.35 4.66
C ILE A 79 1.19 -8.70 5.38
N ARG A 80 1.44 -9.82 4.69
CA ARG A 80 1.35 -11.15 5.32
C ARG A 80 2.37 -11.31 6.45
N ASP A 81 1.88 -11.63 7.65
CA ASP A 81 2.69 -11.83 8.89
C ASP A 81 3.40 -13.19 8.93
N GLU A 82 4.12 -13.52 7.86
CA GLU A 82 4.98 -14.73 7.79
C GLU A 82 6.46 -14.31 7.82
N PRO A 83 7.35 -14.99 8.57
CA PRO A 83 8.76 -14.61 8.68
C PRO A 83 9.48 -14.45 7.33
N GLU A 84 9.18 -15.31 6.35
CA GLU A 84 9.76 -15.21 5.01
C GLU A 84 9.25 -13.97 4.26
N ASN A 85 7.95 -13.70 4.34
CA ASN A 85 7.33 -12.54 3.68
C ASN A 85 7.77 -11.22 4.30
N LEU A 86 7.88 -11.16 5.64
CA LEU A 86 8.46 -10.01 6.33
C LEU A 86 9.94 -9.80 5.94
N GLY A 87 10.68 -10.88 5.67
CA GLY A 87 12.02 -10.80 5.10
C GLY A 87 12.04 -10.14 3.71
N ARG A 88 11.09 -10.48 2.83
CA ARG A 88 10.91 -9.83 1.52
C ARG A 88 10.50 -8.36 1.67
N ALA A 89 9.51 -8.07 2.51
CA ALA A 89 9.02 -6.70 2.76
C ALA A 89 10.11 -5.80 3.36
N THR A 90 10.96 -6.34 4.25
CA THR A 90 12.14 -5.64 4.77
C THR A 90 13.05 -5.21 3.63
N ARG A 91 13.49 -6.16 2.77
CA ARG A 91 14.42 -5.85 1.67
C ARG A 91 13.83 -4.87 0.68
N ALA A 92 12.53 -4.98 0.39
CA ALA A 92 11.84 -4.06 -0.50
C ALA A 92 11.79 -2.63 0.08
N LEU A 93 11.54 -2.49 1.39
CA LEU A 93 11.61 -1.20 2.08
C LEU A 93 13.04 -0.64 2.12
N GLU A 94 14.06 -1.48 2.32
CA GLU A 94 15.47 -1.09 2.27
C GLU A 94 15.88 -0.63 0.85
N ALA A 95 15.44 -1.33 -0.20
CA ALA A 95 15.67 -0.98 -1.60
C ALA A 95 14.95 0.32 -2.01
N PHE A 96 13.72 0.52 -1.52
CA PHE A 96 12.97 1.77 -1.65
C PHE A 96 13.65 2.96 -0.93
N GLY A 97 14.51 2.69 0.06
CA GLY A 97 15.16 3.72 0.87
C GLY A 97 14.30 4.20 2.05
N ALA A 98 13.40 3.35 2.56
CA ALA A 98 12.61 3.64 3.75
C ALA A 98 13.51 3.92 4.98
N PRO A 99 13.07 4.77 5.93
CA PRO A 99 13.80 4.97 7.17
C PRO A 99 14.04 3.65 7.91
N ARG A 100 15.26 3.44 8.42
CA ARG A 100 15.61 2.24 9.20
C ARG A 100 14.64 2.01 10.37
N THR A 101 14.16 3.07 11.01
CA THR A 101 13.13 3.02 12.06
C THR A 101 11.83 2.41 11.57
N THR A 102 11.34 2.75 10.37
CA THR A 102 10.14 2.16 9.77
C THR A 102 10.34 0.66 9.51
N VAL A 103 11.51 0.26 9.01
CA VAL A 103 11.86 -1.15 8.76
C VAL A 103 11.91 -1.95 10.07
N GLU A 104 12.52 -1.39 11.12
CA GLU A 104 12.57 -2.00 12.46
C GLU A 104 11.18 -2.07 13.09
N SER A 105 10.37 -1.02 12.98
CA SER A 105 8.98 -1.01 13.47
C SER A 105 8.11 -2.06 12.77
N LEU A 106 8.22 -2.25 11.45
CA LEU A 106 7.45 -3.29 10.75
C LEU A 106 7.83 -4.70 11.22
N ARG A 107 9.11 -4.92 11.54
CA ARG A 107 9.60 -6.19 12.11
C ARG A 107 9.05 -6.43 13.52
N SER A 108 8.96 -5.40 14.35
CA SER A 108 8.54 -5.52 15.76
C SER A 108 7.03 -5.42 15.99
N ALA A 109 6.28 -4.85 15.04
CA ALA A 109 4.82 -4.68 15.14
C ALA A 109 4.11 -6.00 15.44
N ALA A 110 3.03 -5.95 16.23
CA ALA A 110 2.25 -7.11 16.60
C ALA A 110 0.75 -6.89 16.39
N GLY A 111 0.04 -7.91 15.90
CA GLY A 111 -1.41 -7.86 15.71
C GLY A 111 -1.86 -6.66 14.87
N LEU A 112 -2.62 -5.75 15.51
CA LEU A 112 -3.27 -4.60 14.86
C LEU A 112 -2.41 -3.32 14.85
N ASP A 113 -1.12 -3.40 15.21
CA ASP A 113 -0.19 -2.28 15.11
C ASP A 113 -0.09 -1.76 13.67
N VAL A 114 -0.09 -0.43 13.53
CA VAL A 114 0.08 0.27 12.26
C VAL A 114 1.42 0.99 12.24
N VAL A 115 2.26 0.65 11.26
CA VAL A 115 3.55 1.28 11.00
C VAL A 115 3.41 2.14 9.75
N TRP A 116 3.73 3.43 9.83
CA TRP A 116 3.59 4.33 8.69
C TRP A 116 4.90 5.01 8.29
N MET A 117 4.92 5.52 7.06
CA MET A 117 5.96 6.42 6.56
C MET A 117 5.37 7.46 5.59
N GLY A 118 6.17 8.48 5.26
CA GLY A 118 5.73 9.62 4.46
C GLY A 118 4.78 10.56 5.21
N ASN A 119 4.12 11.44 4.46
CA ASN A 119 3.16 12.41 4.98
C ASN A 119 2.00 12.56 3.98
N PRO A 120 0.75 12.82 4.43
CA PRO A 120 -0.37 13.04 3.51
C PRO A 120 -0.09 14.07 2.41
N PRO A 121 -0.55 13.83 1.16
CA PRO A 121 -1.38 12.72 0.70
C PRO A 121 -0.60 11.43 0.33
N ALA A 122 0.73 11.41 0.50
CA ALA A 122 1.60 10.27 0.18
C ALA A 122 2.01 9.46 1.43
N ARG A 123 1.17 9.45 2.47
CA ARG A 123 1.39 8.60 3.65
C ARG A 123 1.09 7.14 3.29
N ILE A 124 1.94 6.22 3.71
CA ILE A 124 1.76 4.78 3.51
C ILE A 124 1.69 4.12 4.88
N ASP A 125 0.58 3.44 5.15
CA ASP A 125 0.31 2.69 6.38
C ASP A 125 0.48 1.21 6.10
N MET A 126 1.25 0.53 6.92
CA MET A 126 1.56 -0.89 6.83
C MET A 126 1.08 -1.58 8.09
N MET A 127 0.32 -2.67 7.93
CA MET A 127 -0.27 -3.43 9.03
C MET A 127 -0.19 -4.93 8.73
N LYS A 128 -0.07 -5.74 9.78
CA LYS A 128 0.12 -7.20 9.66
C LYS A 128 -1.16 -8.00 9.92
N ALA A 129 -2.06 -7.48 10.76
CA ALA A 129 -3.44 -7.93 10.86
C ALA A 129 -4.42 -6.76 10.75
N ILE A 130 -5.65 -7.08 10.38
CA ILE A 130 -6.79 -6.16 10.27
C ILE A 130 -7.95 -6.76 11.09
N PRO A 131 -8.81 -5.95 11.76
CA PRO A 131 -9.97 -6.47 12.48
C PRO A 131 -10.83 -7.38 11.60
N GLY A 132 -11.02 -8.63 12.02
CA GLY A 132 -11.80 -9.64 11.29
C GLY A 132 -11.19 -10.16 9.99
N GLY A 133 -9.92 -9.85 9.69
CA GLY A 133 -9.26 -10.27 8.44
C GLY A 133 -8.53 -11.60 8.52
N ASP A 134 -8.81 -12.49 7.56
CA ASP A 134 -7.98 -13.65 7.21
C ASP A 134 -7.15 -13.31 5.96
N PHE A 135 -5.82 -13.21 6.11
CA PHE A 135 -4.95 -12.85 4.99
C PHE A 135 -4.96 -13.93 3.89
N ALA A 136 -4.99 -15.21 4.24
CA ALA A 136 -4.95 -16.30 3.27
C ALA A 136 -6.22 -16.31 2.41
N GLN A 137 -7.40 -16.12 3.02
CA GLN A 137 -8.67 -15.96 2.32
C GLN A 137 -8.66 -14.72 1.41
N ALA A 138 -8.23 -13.56 1.94
CA ALA A 138 -8.17 -12.31 1.20
C ALA A 138 -7.19 -12.38 0.01
N TRP A 139 -6.03 -13.03 0.20
CA TRP A 139 -5.02 -13.25 -0.82
C TRP A 139 -5.48 -14.22 -1.92
N ALA A 140 -6.18 -15.29 -1.55
CA ALA A 140 -6.74 -16.26 -2.50
C ALA A 140 -7.86 -15.66 -3.38
N THR A 141 -8.55 -14.64 -2.89
CA THR A 141 -9.67 -13.96 -3.58
C THR A 141 -9.32 -12.55 -4.06
N ARG A 142 -8.04 -12.18 -4.04
CA ARG A 142 -7.56 -10.85 -4.43
C ARG A 142 -7.76 -10.57 -5.90
N GLU A 143 -7.90 -9.29 -6.21
CA GLU A 143 -7.92 -8.76 -7.56
C GLU A 143 -6.53 -8.20 -7.90
N VAL A 144 -6.16 -8.18 -9.17
CA VAL A 144 -4.89 -7.58 -9.64
C VAL A 144 -5.24 -6.52 -10.67
N VAL A 145 -4.79 -5.29 -10.43
CA VAL A 145 -5.12 -4.11 -11.25
C VAL A 145 -3.84 -3.46 -11.76
N ASP A 146 -3.80 -3.11 -13.05
CA ASP A 146 -2.68 -2.38 -13.63
C ASP A 146 -2.81 -0.89 -13.30
N VAL A 147 -1.89 -0.35 -12.49
CA VAL A 147 -1.77 1.09 -12.23
C VAL A 147 -0.44 1.60 -12.77
N GLY A 148 -0.50 2.40 -13.84
CA GLY A 148 0.68 2.84 -14.58
C GLY A 148 1.43 1.65 -15.21
N GLU A 149 2.58 1.32 -14.63
CA GLU A 149 3.42 0.16 -15.02
C GLU A 149 3.49 -0.94 -13.94
N VAL A 150 2.83 -0.76 -12.80
CA VAL A 150 2.86 -1.70 -11.65
C VAL A 150 1.55 -2.47 -11.53
N ALA A 151 1.64 -3.77 -11.32
CA ALA A 151 0.50 -4.64 -11.02
C ALA A 151 0.22 -4.63 -9.51
N VAL A 152 -0.90 -4.03 -9.10
CA VAL A 152 -1.27 -3.85 -7.70
C VAL A 152 -2.11 -5.03 -7.22
N CYS A 153 -1.68 -5.67 -6.13
CA CYS A 153 -2.50 -6.67 -5.44
C CYS A 153 -3.56 -5.97 -4.59
N LEU A 154 -4.81 -6.02 -5.02
CA LEU A 154 -5.96 -5.33 -4.45
C LEU A 154 -6.84 -6.32 -3.68
N VAL A 155 -7.30 -5.96 -2.47
CA VAL A 155 -8.28 -6.78 -1.77
C VAL A 155 -9.59 -6.90 -2.58
N GLY A 156 -10.08 -8.12 -2.76
CA GLY A 156 -11.28 -8.38 -3.54
C GLY A 156 -12.51 -7.70 -2.95
N ARG A 157 -13.44 -7.24 -3.80
CA ARG A 157 -14.57 -6.37 -3.40
C ARG A 157 -15.37 -6.91 -2.19
N ARG A 158 -15.70 -8.20 -2.21
CA ARG A 158 -16.48 -8.87 -1.15
C ARG A 158 -15.74 -8.88 0.19
N GLU A 159 -14.42 -9.04 0.15
CA GLU A 159 -13.60 -9.07 1.36
C GLU A 159 -13.40 -7.66 1.93
N LEU A 160 -13.24 -6.65 1.07
CA LEU A 160 -13.23 -5.24 1.49
C LEU A 160 -14.50 -4.85 2.27
N ILE A 161 -15.67 -5.33 1.83
CA ILE A 161 -16.94 -5.14 2.56
C ILE A 161 -16.84 -5.76 3.97
N ARG A 162 -16.38 -7.01 4.10
CA ARG A 162 -16.23 -7.67 5.41
C ARG A 162 -15.29 -6.90 6.33
N LEU A 163 -14.10 -6.55 5.86
CA LEU A 163 -13.10 -5.82 6.64
C LEU A 163 -13.64 -4.47 7.13
N LYS A 164 -14.40 -3.76 6.28
CA LYS A 164 -15.06 -2.49 6.65
C LYS A 164 -16.21 -2.65 7.65
N ARG A 165 -16.99 -3.75 7.58
CA ARG A 165 -17.98 -4.08 8.62
C ARG A 165 -17.28 -4.43 9.93
N ALA A 166 -16.19 -5.20 9.89
CA ALA A 166 -15.45 -5.66 11.06
C ALA A 166 -14.65 -4.56 11.78
N SER A 167 -14.17 -3.52 11.08
CA SER A 167 -13.53 -2.36 11.70
C SER A 167 -14.52 -1.48 12.49
N GLY A 168 -15.81 -1.52 12.16
CA GLY A 168 -16.89 -0.81 12.85
C GLY A 168 -16.83 0.72 12.81
N ARG A 169 -15.85 1.32 12.12
CA ARG A 169 -15.69 2.79 12.05
C ARG A 169 -16.86 3.39 11.25
N PRO A 170 -17.46 4.53 11.66
CA PRO A 170 -18.63 5.09 10.97
C PRO A 170 -18.46 5.28 9.46
N GLN A 171 -17.28 5.74 9.02
CA GLN A 171 -16.96 5.88 7.59
C GLN A 171 -16.81 4.54 6.86
N ASP A 172 -16.28 3.51 7.53
CA ASP A 172 -16.14 2.18 6.93
C ASP A 172 -17.51 1.51 6.72
N LEU A 173 -18.45 1.69 7.66
CA LEU A 173 -19.83 1.23 7.50
C LEU A 173 -20.51 1.88 6.28
N ILE A 174 -20.36 3.20 6.11
CA ILE A 174 -20.85 3.94 4.94
C ILE A 174 -20.19 3.45 3.64
N ASP A 175 -18.88 3.23 3.66
CA ASP A 175 -18.14 2.72 2.50
C ASP A 175 -18.57 1.28 2.14
N ALA A 176 -18.87 0.43 3.12
CA ALA A 176 -19.42 -0.91 2.92
C ALA A 176 -20.83 -0.85 2.29
N ASP A 177 -21.73 0.00 2.80
CA ASP A 177 -23.07 0.21 2.23
C ASP A 177 -23.00 0.72 0.77
N ARG A 178 -21.97 1.49 0.41
CA ARG A 178 -21.74 1.94 -0.98
C ARG A 178 -21.26 0.78 -1.86
N LEU A 179 -20.32 -0.04 -1.36
CA LEU A 179 -19.80 -1.22 -2.05
C LEU A 179 -20.86 -2.28 -2.32
N GLU A 180 -21.77 -2.52 -1.38
CA GLU A 180 -22.89 -3.46 -1.55
C GLU A 180 -23.87 -2.96 -2.63
N ARG A 181 -24.24 -1.68 -2.60
CA ARG A 181 -25.20 -1.10 -3.55
C ARG A 181 -24.68 -1.01 -4.99
N SER A 182 -23.40 -0.68 -5.21
CA SER A 182 -22.86 -0.53 -6.57
C SER A 182 -22.44 -1.86 -7.24
N SER A 183 -22.86 -3.00 -6.69
CA SER A 183 -22.76 -4.33 -7.33
C SER A 183 -24.12 -4.90 -7.76
N ALA A 184 -25.14 -4.05 -7.86
CA ALA A 184 -26.51 -4.40 -8.25
C ALA A 184 -26.89 -4.02 -9.70
N ASP A 185 -25.90 -3.57 -10.50
CA ASP A 185 -26.01 -3.24 -11.93
C ASP A 185 -25.20 -4.24 -12.79
#